data_AF-A0A6M5FD49-F1
#
_entry.id   AF-A0A6M5FD49-F1
#
_cell.length_a   1.000
_cell.length_b   1.000
_cell.length_c   1.000
_cell.angle_alpha   90.00
_cell.angle_beta   90.00
_cell.angle_gamma   90.00
#
_symmetry.space_group_name_H-M   'P 1'
#
loop_
_entity.id
_entity.type
_entity.pdbx_description
1 polymer ?
#
loop_
_entity_poly.entity_id
_entity_poly.type
_entity_poly.pdbx_seq_one_letter_code
_entity_poly.pdbx_strand_id
1 'polypeptide(L)'
;MSEVSGNMYSLLAERSIHDRMKDREVPYNVVGGLGLHAVTNAAKIDWDNRVVCLPNGVDLPRLRKNGTVRDLDTLVQSTDKTVVKSCRQEITDAIGDKLVVSAFGLNPYEKKSSWYI
;
A
#
# COMPACT_ATOMS: atom_id res chain seq x y z
N MET A 1 -24.10 18.12 -6.02
CA MET A 1 -23.96 17.30 -4.78
C MET A 1 -23.93 15.84 -5.21
N SER A 2 -22.93 15.00 -4.96
CA SER A 2 -21.64 15.07 -4.26
C SER A 2 -20.61 14.45 -5.20
N GLU A 3 -19.43 15.06 -5.38
CA GLU A 3 -18.30 14.29 -5.92
C GLU A 3 -18.12 13.09 -5.00
N VAL A 4 -18.33 11.89 -5.53
CA VAL A 4 -17.90 10.67 -4.87
C VAL A 4 -16.38 10.78 -4.85
N SER A 5 -15.82 11.31 -3.75
CA SER A 5 -14.38 11.27 -3.57
C SER A 5 -13.99 9.80 -3.52
N GLY A 6 -13.35 9.32 -4.58
CA GLY A 6 -12.91 7.94 -4.70
C GLY A 6 -12.14 7.54 -3.46
N ASN A 7 -12.47 6.37 -2.90
CA ASN A 7 -11.70 5.82 -1.80
C ASN A 7 -10.35 5.29 -2.30
N MET A 8 -9.39 5.14 -1.41
CA MET A 8 -8.02 4.78 -1.79
C MET A 8 -7.94 3.36 -2.37
N TYR A 9 -8.80 2.42 -1.98
CA TYR A 9 -8.80 1.08 -2.56
C TYR A 9 -9.28 1.09 -4.02
N SER A 10 -10.31 1.87 -4.34
CA SER A 10 -10.74 2.08 -5.72
C SER A 10 -9.64 2.69 -6.57
N LEU A 11 -8.93 3.70 -6.03
CA LEU A 11 -7.77 4.29 -6.70
C LEU A 11 -6.67 3.25 -6.98
N LEU A 12 -6.32 2.40 -6.01
CA LEU A 12 -5.29 1.35 -6.21
C LEU A 12 -5.70 0.36 -7.31
N ALA A 13 -6.99 0.00 -7.37
CA ALA A 13 -7.53 -0.87 -8.39
C ALA A 13 -7.55 -0.20 -9.78
N GLU A 14 -8.00 1.05 -9.87
CA GLU A 14 -8.03 1.85 -11.10
C GLU A 14 -6.63 2.07 -11.70
N ARG A 15 -5.59 2.10 -10.86
CA ARG A 15 -4.19 2.22 -11.29
C ARG A 15 -3.50 0.89 -11.57
N SER A 16 -4.21 -0.24 -11.45
CA SER A 16 -3.68 -1.59 -11.70
C SER A 16 -2.35 -1.85 -10.99
N ILE A 17 -2.21 -1.39 -9.73
CA ILE A 17 -0.94 -1.46 -9.00
C ILE A 17 -0.45 -2.90 -8.87
N HIS A 18 -1.36 -3.84 -8.61
CA HIS A 18 -1.02 -5.25 -8.48
C HIS A 18 -0.51 -5.87 -9.79
N ASP A 19 -1.09 -5.49 -10.94
CA ASP A 19 -0.65 -5.99 -12.24
C ASP A 19 0.75 -5.45 -12.59
N ARG A 20 0.96 -4.14 -12.41
CA ARG A 20 2.26 -3.51 -12.65
C ARG A 20 3.36 -4.07 -11.77
N MET A 21 3.04 -4.36 -10.52
CA MET A 21 4.00 -4.93 -9.57
C MET A 21 4.24 -6.43 -9.81
N LYS A 22 3.32 -7.14 -10.45
CA LYS A 22 3.51 -8.54 -10.85
C LYS A 22 4.68 -8.69 -11.82
N ASP A 23 4.83 -7.75 -12.75
CA ASP A 23 5.92 -7.72 -13.73
C ASP A 23 7.30 -7.48 -13.10
N ARG A 24 7.34 -7.03 -11.84
CA ARG A 24 8.60 -6.87 -11.09
C ARG A 24 9.10 -8.17 -10.48
N GLU A 25 8.29 -9.23 -10.47
CA GLU A 25 8.60 -10.56 -9.91
C GLU A 25 9.11 -10.52 -8.45
N VAL A 26 8.82 -9.44 -7.72
CA VAL A 26 9.25 -9.23 -6.33
C VAL A 26 8.01 -9.07 -5.46
N PRO A 27 7.80 -9.94 -4.46
CA PRO A 27 6.66 -9.82 -3.57
C PRO A 27 6.67 -8.47 -2.83
N TYR A 28 5.49 -7.89 -2.65
CA TYR A 28 5.32 -6.69 -1.85
C TYR A 28 4.01 -6.75 -1.08
N ASN A 29 3.92 -5.95 -0.02
CA ASN A 29 2.70 -5.80 0.78
C ASN A 29 2.37 -4.32 0.92
N VAL A 30 1.09 -3.97 0.85
CA VAL A 30 0.62 -2.67 1.32
C VAL A 30 0.57 -2.71 2.84
N VAL A 31 1.27 -1.79 3.49
CA VAL A 31 1.41 -1.70 4.93
C VAL A 31 0.93 -0.33 5.43
N GLY A 32 1.25 0.01 6.68
CA GLY A 32 0.86 1.29 7.26
C GLY A 32 -0.65 1.43 7.38
N GLY A 33 -1.15 2.67 7.25
CA GLY A 33 -2.54 3.00 7.50
C GLY A 33 -3.53 2.26 6.57
N LEU A 34 -3.21 2.13 5.29
CA LEU A 34 -4.08 1.46 4.31
C LEU A 34 -4.14 -0.05 4.54
N GLY A 35 -2.99 -0.68 4.81
CA GLY A 35 -2.91 -2.10 5.13
C GLY A 35 -3.60 -2.44 6.45
N LEU A 36 -3.33 -1.66 7.50
CA LEU A 36 -3.97 -1.84 8.80
C LEU A 36 -5.49 -1.68 8.69
N HIS A 37 -5.96 -0.60 8.05
CA HIS A 37 -7.39 -0.37 7.85
C HIS A 37 -8.09 -1.54 7.17
N ALA A 38 -7.47 -2.13 6.13
CA ALA A 38 -8.06 -3.24 5.39
C ALA A 38 -8.27 -4.46 6.31
N VAL A 39 -7.24 -4.82 7.08
CA VAL A 39 -7.28 -6.00 7.95
C VAL A 39 -8.18 -5.78 9.17
N THR A 40 -8.13 -4.61 9.81
CA THR A 40 -8.93 -4.34 11.02
C THR A 40 -10.42 -4.25 10.76
N ASN A 41 -10.82 -3.88 9.54
CA ASN A 41 -12.22 -3.74 9.15
C ASN A 41 -12.70 -4.89 8.25
N ALA A 42 -11.92 -5.96 8.11
CA ALA A 42 -12.28 -7.09 7.27
C ALA A 42 -13.50 -7.85 7.82
N ALA A 43 -14.51 -8.06 6.99
CA ALA A 43 -15.56 -9.05 7.26
C ALA A 43 -15.11 -10.47 6.88
N LYS A 44 -14.28 -10.58 5.84
CA LYS A 44 -13.69 -11.84 5.37
C LYS A 44 -12.32 -11.56 4.77
N ILE A 45 -11.37 -12.46 5.01
CA ILE A 45 -10.10 -12.52 4.28
C ILE A 45 -10.10 -13.84 3.50
N ASP A 46 -9.99 -13.74 2.18
CA ASP A 46 -9.88 -14.86 1.26
C ASP A 46 -8.41 -15.02 0.88
N TRP A 47 -7.73 -15.97 1.54
CA TRP A 47 -6.30 -16.18 1.37
C TRP A 47 -5.96 -16.79 0.01
N ASP A 48 -6.83 -17.66 -0.53
CA ASP A 48 -6.61 -18.34 -1.80
C ASP A 48 -6.65 -17.34 -2.96
N ASN A 49 -7.61 -16.42 -2.92
CA ASN A 49 -7.76 -15.38 -3.93
C ASN A 49 -7.01 -14.08 -3.60
N ARG A 50 -6.38 -13.99 -2.43
CA ARG A 50 -5.67 -12.80 -1.91
C ARG A 50 -6.57 -11.55 -1.85
N VAL A 51 -7.82 -11.72 -1.42
CA VAL A 51 -8.83 -10.66 -1.35
C VAL A 51 -9.20 -10.37 0.11
N VAL A 52 -9.30 -9.09 0.46
CA VAL A 52 -9.86 -8.62 1.73
C VAL A 52 -11.22 -8.00 1.45
N CYS A 53 -12.28 -8.55 2.03
CA CYS A 53 -13.65 -8.06 1.88
C CYS A 53 -14.04 -7.19 3.08
N LEU A 54 -14.42 -5.95 2.81
CA LEU A 54 -14.95 -5.02 3.81
C LEU A 54 -16.48 -5.11 3.86
N PRO A 55 -17.10 -5.02 5.05
CA PRO A 55 -18.56 -4.94 5.16
C PRO A 55 -19.08 -3.62 4.59
N ASN A 56 -20.36 -3.61 4.21
CA ASN A 56 -21.04 -2.38 3.81
C ASN A 56 -21.04 -1.37 4.98
N GLY A 57 -20.88 -0.07 4.66
CA GLY A 57 -20.94 1.00 5.64
C GLY A 57 -19.63 1.30 6.38
N VAL A 58 -18.53 0.60 6.09
CA VAL A 58 -17.20 0.99 6.60
C VAL A 58 -16.78 2.33 6.02
N ASP A 59 -16.25 3.21 6.87
CA ASP A 59 -15.67 4.46 6.41
C ASP A 59 -14.32 4.19 5.74
N LEU A 60 -14.32 4.17 4.41
CA LEU A 60 -13.12 3.87 3.64
C LEU A 60 -12.10 5.02 3.70
N PRO A 61 -10.79 4.73 3.62
CA PRO A 61 -9.77 5.75 3.52
C PRO A 61 -10.02 6.61 2.27
N ARG A 62 -10.06 7.92 2.44
CA ARG A 62 -10.28 8.90 1.36
C ARG A 62 -9.20 9.97 1.39
N LEU A 63 -9.09 10.71 0.28
CA LEU A 63 -8.30 11.94 0.23
C LEU A 63 -8.76 12.91 1.32
N ARG A 64 -7.81 13.60 1.95
CA ARG A 64 -8.14 14.58 2.99
C ARG A 64 -8.71 15.83 2.33
N LYS A 65 -9.77 16.37 2.94
CA LYS A 65 -10.40 17.63 2.49
C LYS A 65 -9.45 18.84 2.56
N ASN A 66 -8.44 18.79 3.42
CA ASN A 66 -7.45 19.86 3.60
C ASN A 66 -6.32 19.84 2.56
N GLY A 67 -6.46 19.07 1.47
CA GLY A 67 -5.47 18.98 0.41
C GLY A 67 -4.22 18.16 0.75
N THR A 68 -4.11 17.62 1.96
CA THR A 68 -2.98 16.74 2.30
C THR A 68 -3.19 15.34 1.75
N VAL A 69 -2.15 14.83 1.10
CA VAL A 69 -2.12 13.53 0.44
C VAL A 69 -1.87 12.42 1.48
N ARG A 70 -2.46 11.23 1.29
CA ARG A 70 -2.21 10.06 2.15
C ARG A 70 -0.95 9.32 1.71
N ASP A 71 -0.26 8.69 2.64
CA ASP A 71 0.86 7.80 2.33
C ASP A 71 0.35 6.44 1.83
N LEU A 72 0.97 5.94 0.77
CA LEU A 72 0.92 4.54 0.34
C LEU A 72 2.21 3.88 0.78
N ASP A 73 2.17 3.26 1.95
CA ASP A 73 3.30 2.52 2.50
C ASP A 73 3.33 1.12 1.92
N THR A 74 4.47 0.73 1.37
CA THR A 74 4.68 -0.59 0.78
C THR A 74 5.94 -1.24 1.32
N LEU A 75 5.86 -2.51 1.71
CA LEU A 75 7.03 -3.32 2.04
C LEU A 75 7.37 -4.21 0.85
N VAL A 76 8.47 -3.90 0.17
CA VAL A 76 9.04 -4.71 -0.90
C VAL A 76 9.93 -5.77 -0.25
N GLN A 77 9.66 -7.06 -0.51
CA GLN A 77 10.36 -8.19 0.10
C GLN A 77 11.71 -8.43 -0.58
N SER A 78 12.58 -7.43 -0.58
CA SER A 78 13.94 -7.49 -1.14
C SER A 78 14.92 -6.73 -0.25
N THR A 79 16.14 -7.27 -0.12
CA THR A 79 17.28 -6.58 0.50
C THR A 79 18.06 -5.71 -0.50
N ASP A 80 17.80 -5.86 -1.81
CA ASP A 80 18.42 -5.06 -2.86
C ASP A 80 17.73 -3.68 -2.96
N LYS A 81 18.46 -2.64 -2.57
CA LYS A 81 17.99 -1.25 -2.60
C LYS A 81 17.65 -0.77 -4.01
N THR A 82 18.30 -1.31 -5.05
CA THR A 82 18.02 -0.99 -6.45
C THR A 82 16.65 -1.52 -6.85
N VAL A 83 16.35 -2.76 -6.45
CA VAL A 83 15.02 -3.38 -6.64
C VAL A 83 13.95 -2.57 -5.91
N VAL A 84 14.17 -2.25 -4.62
CA VAL A 84 13.22 -1.46 -3.82
C VAL A 84 12.95 -0.08 -4.45
N LYS A 85 14.00 0.60 -4.94
CA LYS A 85 13.88 1.89 -5.62
C LYS A 85 13.10 1.78 -6.94
N SER A 86 13.36 0.73 -7.72
CA SER A 86 12.64 0.45 -8.96
C SER A 86 11.15 0.20 -8.71
N CYS A 87 10.81 -0.63 -7.72
CA CYS A 87 9.44 -0.87 -7.29
C CYS A 87 8.75 0.41 -6.81
N ARG A 88 9.44 1.24 -6.01
CA ARG A 88 8.92 2.54 -5.59
C ARG A 88 8.57 3.43 -6.78
N GLN A 89 9.45 3.48 -7.78
CA GLN A 89 9.24 4.28 -8.98
C GLN A 89 8.02 3.79 -9.75
N GLU A 90 7.88 2.47 -9.96
CA GLU A 90 6.72 1.88 -10.63
C GLU A 90 5.40 2.27 -9.95
N ILE A 91 5.34 2.15 -8.61
CA ILE A 91 4.16 2.53 -7.83
C ILE A 91 3.91 4.04 -7.94
N THR A 92 4.97 4.85 -7.89
CA THR A 92 4.88 6.31 -8.03
C THR A 92 4.34 6.71 -9.40
N ASP A 93 4.84 6.11 -10.47
CA ASP A 93 4.43 6.38 -11.84
C ASP A 93 2.96 6.00 -12.08
N ALA A 94 2.50 4.92 -11.45
CA ALA A 94 1.12 4.47 -11.53
C ALA A 94 0.15 5.37 -10.76
N ILE A 95 0.54 5.83 -9.56
CA ILE A 95 -0.32 6.61 -8.67
C ILE A 95 -0.32 8.11 -9.01
N GLY A 96 0.81 8.65 -9.46
CA GLY A 96 1.00 10.07 -9.72
C GLY A 96 0.91 10.93 -8.46
N ASP A 97 0.21 12.05 -8.55
CA ASP A 97 0.07 13.05 -7.48
C ASP A 97 -0.98 12.69 -6.41
N LYS A 98 -1.59 11.51 -6.49
CA LYS A 98 -2.75 11.13 -5.67
C LYS A 98 -2.38 10.59 -4.28
N LEU A 99 -1.22 9.95 -4.15
CA LEU A 99 -0.68 9.45 -2.87
C LEU A 99 0.81 9.75 -2.78
N VAL A 100 1.32 9.91 -1.56
CA VAL A 100 2.76 9.95 -1.30
C VAL A 100 3.23 8.51 -1.19
N VAL A 101 4.11 8.07 -2.07
CA VAL A 101 4.55 6.67 -2.12
C VAL A 101 5.81 6.48 -1.29
N SER A 102 5.68 5.62 -0.27
CA SER A 102 6.77 5.13 0.57
C SER A 102 6.98 3.65 0.29
N ALA A 103 8.21 3.26 -0.02
CA ALA A 103 8.57 1.86 -0.22
C ALA A 103 9.76 1.50 0.66
N PHE A 104 9.58 0.44 1.45
CA PHE A 104 10.56 -0.07 2.39
C PHE A 104 11.12 -1.39 1.87
N GLY A 105 12.43 -1.56 1.99
CA GLY A 105 13.09 -2.85 1.75
C GLY A 105 13.25 -3.64 3.04
N LEU A 106 13.67 -4.89 2.89
CA LEU A 106 14.11 -5.70 4.02
C LEU A 106 15.54 -5.30 4.39
N ASN A 107 15.77 -5.08 5.68
CA ASN A 107 17.12 -5.03 6.22
C ASN A 107 17.43 -6.38 6.84
N PRO A 108 18.60 -6.97 6.59
CA PRO A 108 19.06 -8.12 7.35
C PRO A 108 18.99 -7.80 8.84
N TYR A 109 18.52 -8.75 9.62
CA TYR A 109 18.57 -8.60 11.07
C TYR A 109 20.03 -8.66 11.51
N GLU A 110 20.63 -7.50 11.76
CA GLU A 110 21.89 -7.40 12.49
C GLU A 110 21.56 -7.36 13.98
N LYS A 111 22.01 -8.37 14.73
CA LYS A 111 21.86 -8.42 16.18
C LYS A 111 22.68 -7.28 16.81
N LYS A 112 22.11 -6.08 16.91
CA LYS A 112 22.68 -4.97 17.68
C LYS A 112 22.35 -5.17 19.16
N SER A 113 23.35 -4.94 20.01
CA SER A 113 23.34 -5.17 21.47
C SER A 113 22.49 -4.17 22.26
N SER A 114 21.80 -3.24 21.61
CA SER A 114 20.76 -2.41 22.24
C SER A 114 19.72 -1.99 21.20
N TRP A 115 18.46 -2.19 21.54
CA TRP A 115 17.31 -1.63 20.85
C TRP A 115 16.75 -0.56 21.78
N TYR A 116 16.79 0.71 21.37
CA TYR A 116 15.91 1.72 21.95
C TYR A 116 14.65 1.72 21.10
N ILE A 117 13.53 1.35 21.72
CA ILE A 117 12.17 1.53 21.21
C ILE A 117 11.73 2.93 21.62
#